data_AF-A0A158S595-F1
#
_entry.id   AF-A0A158S595-F1
#
_cell.length_a   1.000
_cell.length_b   1.000
_cell.length_c   1.000
_cell.angle_alpha   90.00
_cell.angle_beta   90.00
_cell.angle_gamma   90.00
#
_symmetry.space_group_name_H-M   'P 1'
#
loop_
_entity.id
_entity.type
_entity.pdbx_description
1 polymer ?
#
loop_
_entity_poly.entity_id
_entity_poly.type
_entity_poly.pdbx_seq_one_letter_code
_entity_poly.pdbx_strand_id
1 'polypeptide(L)'
;MRIAPPPVQSGDRFTASNIGPVPGIDPVDGWTLYSAELEDSDGFWKDEYIARGPERDVHLDVSRNRFTPSQDRFAWLVKHGFPRRPKFGPWDDTDIELRISMERAGLAA
;
A
#
# COMPACT_ATOMS: atom_id res chain seq x y z
N MET A 1 2.11 28.76 -28.90
CA MET A 1 0.95 28.79 -27.98
C MET A 1 1.23 27.83 -26.83
N ARG A 2 1.35 28.31 -25.59
CA ARG A 2 1.53 27.45 -24.41
C ARG A 2 0.16 27.22 -23.80
N ILE A 3 -0.34 25.99 -23.86
CA ILE A 3 -1.60 25.59 -23.25
C ILE A 3 -1.34 25.51 -21.75
N ALA A 4 -2.05 26.32 -20.97
CA ALA A 4 -1.99 26.24 -19.51
C ALA A 4 -2.59 24.90 -19.05
N PRO A 5 -1.94 24.17 -18.11
CA PRO A 5 -2.54 22.97 -17.55
C PRO A 5 -3.83 23.32 -16.79
N PRO A 6 -4.82 22.42 -16.79
CA PRO A 6 -6.09 22.65 -16.12
C PRO A 6 -5.89 22.83 -14.60
N PRO A 7 -6.79 23.57 -13.93
CA PRO A 7 -6.73 23.74 -12.48
C PRO A 7 -6.88 22.39 -11.78
N VAL A 8 -5.90 22.03 -10.96
CA VAL A 8 -5.91 20.84 -10.09
C VAL A 8 -7.10 20.96 -9.15
N GLN A 9 -8.05 20.02 -9.25
CA GLN A 9 -9.14 19.91 -8.29
C GLN A 9 -8.56 19.47 -6.95
N SER A 10 -8.73 20.30 -5.93
CA SER A 10 -8.44 20.01 -4.54
C SER A 10 -9.25 18.78 -4.09
N GLY A 11 -8.64 17.60 -4.15
CA GLY A 11 -9.27 16.32 -3.81
C GLY A 11 -8.30 15.14 -3.75
N ASP A 12 -7.21 15.18 -4.53
CA ASP A 12 -6.16 14.16 -4.50
C ASP A 12 -4.87 14.75 -3.94
N ARG A 13 -4.47 14.36 -2.72
CA ARG A 13 -3.17 14.72 -2.13
C ARG A 13 -2.00 13.91 -2.72
N PHE A 14 -2.14 13.39 -3.93
CA PHE A 14 -1.06 12.72 -4.64
C PHE A 14 -0.41 13.71 -5.60
N THR A 15 0.59 14.45 -5.11
CA THR A 15 1.53 15.10 -6.03
C THR A 15 2.31 13.98 -6.72
N ALA A 16 1.90 13.69 -7.95
CA ALA A 16 2.28 12.55 -8.80
C ALA A 16 3.77 12.43 -9.17
N SER A 17 4.69 13.04 -8.41
CA SER A 17 6.09 13.17 -8.80
C SER A 17 6.88 11.86 -8.66
N ASN A 18 6.54 10.95 -7.74
CA ASN A 18 7.31 9.71 -7.46
C ASN A 18 6.41 8.49 -7.17
N ILE A 19 5.37 8.23 -7.98
CA ILE A 19 4.62 6.96 -7.88
C ILE A 19 5.26 5.91 -8.78
N GLY A 20 5.84 4.87 -8.19
CA GLY A 20 6.51 3.79 -8.91
C GLY A 20 6.18 2.41 -8.36
N PRO A 21 6.28 1.33 -9.16
CA PRO A 21 6.13 -0.02 -8.65
C PRO A 21 7.23 -0.29 -7.61
N VAL A 22 6.89 -0.97 -6.52
CA VAL A 22 7.85 -1.31 -5.47
C VAL A 22 8.87 -2.30 -6.03
N PRO A 23 10.19 -1.97 -6.04
CA PRO A 23 11.20 -2.85 -6.59
C PRO A 23 11.25 -4.20 -5.88
N GLY A 24 11.41 -5.28 -6.66
CA GLY A 24 11.55 -6.64 -6.11
C GLY A 24 10.25 -7.29 -5.62
N ILE A 25 9.09 -6.67 -5.89
CA ILE A 25 7.77 -7.24 -5.64
C ILE A 25 7.09 -7.51 -6.98
N ASP A 26 6.88 -8.79 -7.29
CA ASP A 26 6.17 -9.22 -8.50
C ASP A 26 4.66 -9.01 -8.33
N PRO A 27 3.93 -8.70 -9.42
CA PRO A 27 2.47 -8.66 -9.40
C PRO A 27 1.84 -9.98 -8.92
N VAL A 28 0.76 -9.88 -8.15
CA VAL A 28 0.02 -11.04 -7.61
C VAL A 28 -1.44 -10.94 -8.03
N ASP A 29 -1.97 -11.95 -8.72
CA ASP A 29 -3.37 -12.03 -9.16
C ASP A 29 -3.88 -10.75 -9.87
N GLY A 30 -3.03 -10.14 -10.71
CA GLY A 30 -3.35 -8.91 -11.44
C GLY A 30 -3.20 -7.61 -10.63
N TRP A 31 -2.75 -7.70 -9.38
CA TRP A 31 -2.43 -6.56 -8.53
C TRP A 31 -0.93 -6.25 -8.56
N THR A 32 -0.58 -4.98 -8.66
CA THR A 32 0.80 -4.49 -8.58
C THR A 32 0.93 -3.54 -7.41
N LEU A 33 1.99 -3.69 -6.60
CA LEU A 33 2.27 -2.81 -5.47
C LEU A 33 3.06 -1.59 -5.94
N TYR A 34 2.56 -0.41 -5.59
CA TYR A 34 3.21 0.88 -5.84
C TYR A 34 3.54 1.55 -4.50
N SER A 35 4.63 2.31 -4.48
CA SER A 35 4.93 3.27 -3.42
C SER A 35 4.84 4.69 -3.97
N ALA A 36 4.47 5.61 -3.09
CA ALA A 36 4.46 7.04 -3.33
C ALA A 36 5.08 7.74 -2.12
N GLU A 37 6.05 8.61 -2.35
CA GLU A 37 6.54 9.49 -1.29
C GLU A 37 5.53 10.62 -1.07
N LEU A 38 5.01 10.73 0.13
CA LEU A 38 4.08 11.78 0.54
C LEU A 38 4.76 12.68 1.57
N GLU A 39 4.75 13.98 1.33
CA GLU A 39 5.15 14.96 2.34
C GLU A 39 4.01 15.12 3.36
N ASP A 40 4.29 14.85 4.63
CA ASP A 40 3.33 15.12 5.71
C ASP A 40 3.40 16.59 6.15
N SER A 41 2.36 17.04 6.86
CA SER A 41 2.17 18.44 7.28
C SER A 41 3.25 19.00 8.21
N ASP A 42 4.12 18.14 8.74
CA ASP A 42 5.28 18.45 9.56
C ASP A 42 6.62 18.43 8.79
N GLY A 43 6.56 18.28 7.44
CA GLY A 43 7.72 18.31 6.55
C GLY A 43 8.49 16.99 6.46
N PHE A 44 7.95 15.91 7.03
CA PHE A 44 8.54 14.58 6.89
C PHE A 44 7.98 13.85 5.67
N TRP A 45 8.89 13.27 4.88
CA TRP A 45 8.53 12.39 3.77
C TRP A 45 8.24 10.99 4.30
N LYS A 46 7.18 10.37 3.80
CA LYS A 46 6.77 9.00 4.16
C LYS A 46 6.36 8.22 2.92
N ASP A 47 6.64 6.93 2.93
CA ASP A 47 6.12 6.03 1.90
C ASP A 47 4.66 5.69 2.19
N GLU A 48 3.81 5.94 1.20
CA GLU A 48 2.46 5.41 1.13
C GLU A 48 2.40 4.30 0.09
N TYR A 49 1.67 3.22 0.40
CA TYR A 49 1.59 2.04 -0.46
C TYR A 49 0.19 1.88 -1.05
N ILE A 50 0.13 1.63 -2.36
CA ILE A 50 -1.10 1.48 -3.13
C ILE A 50 -1.01 0.17 -3.91
N ALA A 51 -2.04 -0.66 -3.81
CA ALA A 51 -2.20 -1.81 -4.69
C ALA A 51 -3.10 -1.41 -5.87
N ARG A 52 -2.54 -1.43 -7.09
CA ARG A 52 -3.30 -1.18 -8.32
C ARG A 52 -3.75 -2.50 -8.91
N GLY A 53 -5.06 -2.66 -9.08
CA GLY A 53 -5.68 -3.84 -9.67
C GLY A 53 -6.28 -3.55 -11.03
N PRO A 54 -6.93 -4.57 -11.64
CA PRO A 54 -7.53 -4.43 -12.97
C PRO A 54 -8.70 -3.43 -13.01
N GLU A 55 -9.42 -3.26 -11.91
CA GLU A 55 -10.66 -2.46 -11.87
C GLU A 55 -10.61 -1.28 -10.89
N ARG A 56 -9.65 -1.25 -9.97
CA ARG A 56 -9.52 -0.21 -8.94
C ARG A 56 -8.13 -0.15 -8.31
N ASP A 57 -7.86 0.98 -7.68
CA ASP A 57 -6.73 1.17 -6.79
C ASP A 57 -7.17 1.00 -5.33
N VAL A 58 -6.31 0.44 -4.48
CA VAL A 58 -6.54 0.25 -3.04
C VAL A 58 -5.38 0.84 -2.25
N HIS A 59 -5.68 1.81 -1.39
CA HIS A 59 -4.73 2.34 -0.43
C HIS A 59 -4.54 1.32 0.69
N LEU A 60 -3.29 0.94 0.95
CA LEU A 60 -2.98 0.00 2.01
C LEU A 60 -3.00 0.72 3.35
N ASP A 61 -3.82 0.24 4.29
CA ASP A 61 -3.88 0.75 5.67
C ASP A 61 -2.74 0.13 6.50
N VAL A 62 -1.50 0.37 6.07
CA VAL A 62 -0.27 -0.16 6.65
C VAL A 62 0.50 0.89 7.45
N SER A 63 1.31 0.43 8.39
CA SER A 63 2.07 1.28 9.31
C SER A 63 3.17 2.01 8.58
N ARG A 64 3.13 3.35 8.65
CA ARG A 64 4.13 4.25 8.06
C ARG A 64 5.57 3.94 8.47
N ASN A 65 5.77 3.45 9.71
CA ASN A 65 7.10 3.27 10.30
C ASN A 65 7.48 1.80 10.49
N ARG A 66 6.56 0.87 10.24
CA ARG A 66 6.74 -0.56 10.57
C ARG A 66 6.20 -1.50 9.50
N PHE A 67 5.96 -0.98 8.30
CA PHE A 67 5.64 -1.80 7.16
C PHE A 67 6.80 -1.79 6.18
N THR A 68 7.35 -2.97 5.94
CA THR A 68 8.36 -3.23 4.93
C THR A 68 7.71 -4.11 3.87
N PRO A 69 7.60 -3.65 2.61
CA PRO A 69 7.09 -4.49 1.53
C PRO A 69 7.90 -5.79 1.39
N SER A 70 7.18 -6.91 1.27
CA SER A 70 7.75 -8.20 0.91
C SER A 70 6.76 -8.97 0.04
N GLN A 71 7.26 -9.91 -0.75
CA GLN A 71 6.42 -10.69 -1.65
C GLN A 71 5.31 -11.43 -0.87
N ASP A 72 5.67 -12.04 0.25
CA ASP A 72 4.74 -12.80 1.10
C ASP A 72 3.65 -11.91 1.71
N ARG A 73 4.00 -10.71 2.20
CA ARG A 73 3.02 -9.77 2.77
C ARG A 73 2.08 -9.24 1.71
N PHE A 74 2.60 -8.89 0.54
CA PHE A 74 1.75 -8.40 -0.54
C PHE A 74 0.81 -9.50 -1.06
N ALA A 75 1.33 -10.72 -1.26
CA ALA A 75 0.50 -11.85 -1.66
C ALA A 75 -0.59 -12.17 -0.62
N TRP A 76 -0.26 -12.08 0.68
CA TRP A 76 -1.25 -12.23 1.75
C TRP A 76 -2.33 -11.14 1.68
N LEU A 77 -1.95 -9.87 1.53
CA LEU A 77 -2.91 -8.77 1.40
C LEU A 77 -3.84 -8.95 0.19
N VAL A 78 -3.32 -9.40 -0.96
CA VAL A 78 -4.11 -9.67 -2.17
C VAL A 78 -5.08 -10.83 -1.93
N LYS A 79 -4.59 -11.96 -1.41
CA LYS A 79 -5.39 -13.16 -1.10
C LYS A 79 -6.58 -12.83 -0.17
N HIS A 80 -6.36 -11.93 0.79
CA HIS A 80 -7.36 -11.53 1.78
C HIS A 80 -8.14 -10.27 1.41
N GLY A 81 -8.00 -9.79 0.17
CA GLY A 81 -8.81 -8.69 -0.37
C GLY A 81 -8.55 -7.35 0.31
N PHE A 82 -7.32 -7.10 0.75
CA PHE A 82 -6.87 -5.89 1.45
C PHE A 82 -7.72 -5.61 2.70
N PRO A 83 -7.57 -6.45 3.75
CA PRO A 83 -8.38 -6.32 4.95
C PRO A 83 -8.21 -4.93 5.57
N ARG A 84 -9.31 -4.36 6.09
CA ARG A 84 -9.27 -3.12 6.87
C ARG A 84 -8.29 -3.27 8.04
N ARG A 85 -7.71 -2.14 8.49
CA ARG A 85 -6.79 -2.15 9.63
C ARG A 85 -7.32 -2.93 10.84
N PRO A 86 -6.43 -3.56 11.61
CA PRO A 86 -6.78 -4.19 12.86
C PRO A 86 -7.30 -3.15 13.87
N LYS A 87 -7.84 -3.65 14.99
CA LYS A 87 -8.46 -2.80 16.02
C LYS A 87 -7.49 -1.79 16.63
N PHE A 88 -6.18 -2.06 16.59
CA PHE A 88 -5.15 -1.25 17.23
C PHE A 88 -4.11 -0.79 16.20
N GLY A 89 -4.43 0.28 15.48
CA GLY A 89 -3.52 0.89 14.50
C GLY A 89 -3.56 0.23 13.13
N PRO A 90 -2.75 0.74 12.18
CA PRO A 90 -2.62 0.17 10.84
C PRO A 90 -1.85 -1.16 10.87
N TRP A 91 -1.96 -1.96 9.81
CA TRP A 91 -1.21 -3.22 9.68
C TRP A 91 0.29 -2.97 9.71
N ASP A 92 1.01 -3.63 10.61
CA ASP A 92 2.47 -3.65 10.58
C ASP A 92 3.03 -5.02 10.14
N ASP A 93 4.35 -5.09 9.98
CA ASP A 93 5.05 -6.31 9.61
C ASP A 93 4.72 -7.45 10.57
N THR A 94 4.63 -7.19 11.88
CA THR A 94 4.41 -8.23 12.89
C THR A 94 3.00 -8.79 12.78
N ASP A 95 2.00 -7.92 12.61
CA ASP A 95 0.62 -8.35 12.46
C ASP A 95 0.43 -9.24 11.23
N ILE A 96 0.98 -8.85 10.08
CA ILE A 96 0.84 -9.61 8.84
C ILE A 96 1.60 -10.95 8.94
N GLU A 97 2.84 -10.94 9.43
CA GLU A 97 3.63 -12.17 9.59
C GLU A 97 3.00 -13.15 10.58
N LEU A 98 2.39 -12.64 11.67
CA LEU A 98 1.67 -13.48 12.62
C LEU A 98 0.49 -14.18 11.93
N ARG A 99 -0.28 -13.46 11.12
CA ARG A 99 -1.42 -14.04 10.37
C ARG A 99 -0.97 -15.07 9.35
N ILE A 100 0.06 -14.76 8.57
CA ILE A 100 0.68 -15.72 7.64
C ILE A 100 1.13 -16.98 8.40
N SER A 101 1.78 -16.82 9.54
CA SER A 101 2.27 -17.93 10.37
C SER A 101 1.13 -18.78 10.93
N MET A 102 0.06 -18.15 11.43
CA MET A 102 -1.14 -18.85 11.91
C MET A 102 -1.84 -19.63 10.81
N GLU A 103 -1.97 -19.07 9.60
CA GLU A 103 -2.52 -19.78 8.44
C GLU A 103 -1.65 -20.97 8.03
N ARG A 104 -0.32 -20.80 7.98
CA ARG A 104 0.62 -21.88 7.69
C ARG A 104 0.54 -23.01 8.73
N ALA A 105 0.24 -22.69 9.98
CA ALA A 105 0.04 -23.65 11.06
C ALA A 105 -1.38 -24.28 11.07
N GLY A 106 -2.30 -23.85 10.20
CA GLY A 106 -3.70 -24.29 10.21
C GLY A 106 -4.51 -23.78 11.41
N LEU A 107 -4.06 -22.69 12.04
CA LEU A 107 -4.66 -22.10 13.25
C LEU A 107 -5.54 -20.88 12.96
N ALA A 108 -5.61 -20.44 11.71
CA ALA A 108 -6.54 -19.41 11.28
C ALA A 108 -7.86 -20.07 10.87
N ALA A 109 -8.90 -19.86 11.68
CA ALA A 109 -10.29 -20.27 11.44
C ALA A 109 -11.13 -19.08 10.96
#